data_AF-A0A1X6YF30-F1
#
_entry.id   AF-A0A1X6YF30-F1
#
_cell.length_a   1.000
_cell.length_b   1.000
_cell.length_c   1.000
_cell.angle_alpha   90.00
_cell.angle_beta   90.00
_cell.angle_gamma   90.00
#
_symmetry.space_group_name_H-M   'P 1'
#
loop_
_entity.id
_entity.type
_entity.pdbx_description
1 polymer ?
#
loop_
_entity_poly.entity_id
_entity_poly.type
_entity_poly.pdbx_seq_one_letter_code
_entity_poly.pdbx_strand_id
1 'polypeptide(L)'
;MTVMENGVAGFMGDGLTMMANRTQARHALLVDAFRHAIADSTVMLIGAEDGAWCYALAAAGGLQVVGIEKNADQVERFMRLPDVGLRERIDMRCADPLEELRSEVDAGRQYDVVILFDMLDSVTDLYELFGLLGELGPHLVIVDGLFGQS
;
A
#
# COMPACT_ATOMS: atom_id res chain seq x y z
N MET A 1 34.54 33.70 -19.33
CA MET A 1 33.32 34.10 -18.59
C MET A 1 32.41 32.90 -18.63
N THR A 2 32.40 32.10 -17.57
CA THR A 2 31.85 30.75 -17.58
C THR A 2 30.95 30.60 -16.38
N VAL A 3 29.64 30.77 -16.55
CA VAL A 3 28.63 30.21 -15.65
C VAL A 3 27.31 30.08 -16.43
N MET A 4 26.61 28.99 -16.14
CA MET A 4 25.16 28.75 -16.30
C MET A 4 24.74 27.80 -17.41
N GLU A 5 24.94 26.49 -17.19
CA GLU A 5 24.11 25.45 -17.84
C GLU A 5 23.84 24.18 -16.99
N ASN A 6 24.16 24.16 -15.69
CA ASN A 6 24.03 22.95 -14.85
C ASN A 6 22.93 22.99 -13.76
N GLY A 7 22.02 23.97 -13.77
CA GLY A 7 21.07 24.17 -12.66
C GLY A 7 19.87 23.22 -12.65
N VAL A 8 19.32 22.85 -13.81
CA VAL A 8 18.00 22.19 -13.88
C VAL A 8 18.10 20.66 -13.79
N ALA A 9 19.15 20.07 -14.34
CA ALA A 9 19.38 18.61 -14.30
C ALA A 9 19.73 18.10 -12.89
N GLY A 10 20.43 18.89 -12.07
CA GLY A 10 20.77 18.54 -10.70
C GLY A 10 19.56 18.50 -9.76
N PHE A 11 18.66 19.48 -9.85
CA PHE A 11 17.46 19.55 -9.01
C PHE A 11 16.46 18.41 -9.26
N MET A 12 16.27 17.99 -10.52
CA MET A 12 15.41 16.84 -10.84
C MET A 12 16.05 15.50 -10.42
N GLY A 13 17.37 15.37 -10.57
CA GLY A 13 18.12 14.17 -10.14
C GLY A 13 18.11 13.97 -8.62
N ASP A 14 18.21 15.07 -7.86
CA ASP A 14 18.16 15.04 -6.40
C ASP A 14 16.75 14.68 -5.89
N GLY A 15 15.69 15.20 -6.53
CA GLY A 15 14.30 14.88 -6.20
C GLY A 15 13.96 13.40 -6.39
N LEU A 16 14.31 12.82 -7.55
CA LEU A 16 14.09 11.40 -7.83
C LEU A 16 14.85 10.49 -6.87
N THR A 17 16.10 10.85 -6.55
CA THR A 17 16.92 10.12 -5.58
C THR A 17 16.30 10.18 -4.18
N MET A 18 15.76 11.33 -3.78
CA MET A 18 15.10 11.49 -2.49
C MET A 18 13.81 10.66 -2.39
N MET A 19 13.00 10.61 -3.45
CA MET A 19 11.79 9.78 -3.51
C MET A 19 12.11 8.28 -3.48
N ALA A 20 13.15 7.85 -4.20
CA ALA A 20 13.63 6.46 -4.15
C ALA A 20 14.12 6.09 -2.75
N ASN A 21 14.90 6.98 -2.10
CA ASN A 21 15.37 6.77 -0.74
C ASN A 21 14.22 6.70 0.27
N ARG A 22 13.20 7.55 0.12
CA ARG A 22 11.99 7.50 0.96
C ARG A 22 11.26 6.17 0.77
N THR A 23 11.06 5.73 -0.46
CA THR A 23 10.36 4.47 -0.77
C THR A 23 11.12 3.28 -0.18
N GLN A 24 12.44 3.23 -0.34
CA GLN A 24 13.28 2.17 0.22
C GLN A 24 13.24 2.16 1.75
N ALA A 25 13.30 3.34 2.39
CA ALA A 25 13.20 3.45 3.84
C ALA A 25 11.84 2.99 4.37
N ARG A 26 10.74 3.35 3.67
CA ARG A 26 9.39 2.88 3.99
C ARG A 26 9.29 1.37 3.83
N HIS A 27 9.85 0.78 2.78
CA HIS A 27 9.88 -0.68 2.62
C HIS A 27 10.54 -1.36 3.82
N ALA A 28 11.70 -0.87 4.24
CA ALA A 28 12.41 -1.44 5.39
C ALA A 28 11.58 -1.36 6.69
N LEU A 29 10.91 -0.23 6.93
CA LEU A 29 10.16 0.01 8.16
C LEU A 29 8.78 -0.65 8.21
N LEU A 30 8.12 -0.79 7.06
CA LEU A 30 6.72 -1.19 6.98
C LEU A 30 6.53 -2.62 6.48
N VAL A 31 7.47 -3.12 5.67
CA VAL A 31 7.43 -4.49 5.13
C VAL A 31 8.47 -5.36 5.81
N ASP A 32 9.74 -4.99 5.77
CA ASP A 32 10.81 -5.88 6.28
C ASP A 32 10.75 -6.03 7.81
N ALA A 33 10.46 -4.96 8.55
CA ALA A 33 10.30 -5.02 10.01
C ALA A 33 9.17 -5.95 10.46
N PHE A 34 8.13 -6.10 9.64
CA PHE A 34 6.95 -6.91 9.92
C PHE A 34 6.88 -8.19 9.08
N ARG A 35 7.94 -8.55 8.36
CA ARG A 35 7.99 -9.74 7.50
C ARG A 35 7.55 -11.01 8.23
N HIS A 36 7.90 -11.13 9.51
CA HIS A 36 7.53 -12.27 10.36
C HIS A 36 6.01 -12.41 10.60
N ALA A 37 5.26 -11.31 10.54
CA ALA A 37 3.80 -11.30 10.64
C ALA A 37 3.13 -11.35 9.27
N ILE A 38 3.80 -10.86 8.23
CA ILE A 38 3.29 -10.88 6.84
C ILE A 38 3.46 -12.26 6.19
N ALA A 39 4.54 -12.97 6.51
CA ALA A 39 4.80 -14.29 5.95
C ALA A 39 3.69 -15.28 6.32
N ASP A 40 3.22 -16.03 5.32
CA ASP A 40 2.12 -17.01 5.41
C ASP A 40 0.74 -16.44 5.80
N SER A 41 0.61 -15.11 5.85
CA SER A 41 -0.63 -14.40 6.21
C SER A 41 -1.51 -14.07 5.01
N THR A 42 -2.82 -13.99 5.25
CA THR A 42 -3.79 -13.34 4.35
C THR A 42 -3.77 -11.84 4.65
N VAL A 43 -3.37 -11.02 3.68
CA VAL A 43 -3.11 -9.58 3.86
C VAL A 43 -4.12 -8.76 3.07
N MET A 44 -4.73 -7.75 3.72
CA MET A 44 -5.48 -6.70 3.03
C MET A 44 -4.65 -5.42 2.97
N LEU A 45 -4.51 -4.83 1.78
CA LEU A 45 -3.94 -3.50 1.57
C LEU A 45 -5.05 -2.56 1.08
N ILE A 46 -5.40 -1.59 1.91
CA ILE A 46 -6.40 -0.56 1.61
C ILE A 46 -5.69 0.65 1.00
N GLY A 47 -6.16 1.13 -0.15
CA GLY A 47 -5.47 2.18 -0.92
C GLY A 47 -4.26 1.62 -1.64
N ALA A 48 -4.46 0.53 -2.37
CA ALA A 48 -3.36 -0.24 -2.97
C ALA A 48 -2.70 0.45 -4.18
N GLU A 49 -3.24 1.58 -4.66
CA GLU A 49 -2.73 2.33 -5.80
C GLU A 49 -2.49 1.42 -7.03
N ASP A 50 -1.28 1.44 -7.59
CA ASP A 50 -0.90 0.62 -8.75
C ASP A 50 -0.46 -0.82 -8.37
N GLY A 51 -0.60 -1.19 -7.10
CA GLY A 51 -0.28 -2.52 -6.59
C GLY A 51 1.21 -2.81 -6.40
N ALA A 52 2.11 -1.83 -6.51
CA ALA A 52 3.53 -2.03 -6.21
C ALA A 52 3.75 -2.57 -4.78
N TRP A 53 3.00 -2.06 -3.80
CA TRP A 53 3.03 -2.57 -2.44
C TRP A 53 2.42 -3.96 -2.31
N CYS A 54 1.42 -4.34 -3.12
CA CYS A 54 0.92 -5.71 -3.14
C CYS A 54 2.02 -6.70 -3.54
N TYR A 55 2.86 -6.35 -4.52
CA TYR A 55 4.04 -7.15 -4.88
C TYR A 55 5.06 -7.23 -3.74
N ALA A 56 5.32 -6.11 -3.04
CA ALA A 56 6.23 -6.11 -1.90
C ALA A 56 5.74 -7.05 -0.78
N LEU A 57 4.44 -7.05 -0.49
CA LEU A 57 3.82 -7.92 0.51
C LEU A 57 3.83 -9.40 0.07
N ALA A 58 3.54 -9.68 -1.19
CA ALA A 58 3.65 -11.03 -1.75
C ALA A 58 5.11 -11.54 -1.71
N ALA A 59 6.09 -10.68 -2.01
CA ALA A 59 7.52 -10.97 -1.93
C ALA A 59 8.04 -11.09 -0.49
N ALA A 60 7.34 -10.48 0.47
CA ALA A 60 7.60 -10.67 1.90
C ALA A 60 7.14 -12.05 2.41
N GLY A 61 6.33 -12.77 1.63
CA GLY A 61 5.83 -14.10 1.95
C GLY A 61 4.33 -14.16 2.20
N GLY A 62 3.58 -13.08 1.94
CA GLY A 62 2.12 -13.09 2.05
C GLY A 62 1.52 -14.24 1.24
N LEU A 63 0.67 -15.04 1.89
CA LEU A 63 0.01 -16.20 1.27
C LEU A 63 -0.98 -15.74 0.21
N GLN A 64 -1.76 -14.72 0.57
CA GLN A 64 -2.68 -14.02 -0.31
C GLN A 64 -2.65 -12.54 0.04
N VAL A 65 -2.66 -11.67 -0.97
CA VAL A 65 -2.71 -10.22 -0.81
C VAL A 65 -3.92 -9.69 -1.57
N VAL A 66 -4.85 -9.09 -0.85
CA VAL A 66 -6.02 -8.41 -1.42
C VAL A 66 -5.74 -6.91 -1.42
N GLY A 67 -5.59 -6.31 -2.60
CA GLY A 67 -5.39 -4.87 -2.77
C GLY A 67 -6.69 -4.18 -3.14
N ILE A 68 -7.09 -3.15 -2.41
CA ILE A 68 -8.31 -2.37 -2.66
C ILE A 68 -7.94 -0.98 -3.14
N GLU A 69 -8.41 -0.58 -4.32
CA GLU A 69 -8.18 0.74 -4.89
C GLU A 69 -9.45 1.23 -5.61
N LYS A 70 -9.87 2.48 -5.37
CA LYS A 70 -11.08 3.05 -6.00
C LYS A 70 -10.84 3.52 -7.43
N ASN A 71 -9.59 3.87 -7.76
CA ASN A 71 -9.23 4.38 -9.07
C ASN A 71 -8.94 3.24 -10.05
N ALA A 72 -9.87 3.01 -10.98
CA ALA A 72 -9.75 1.99 -12.02
C ALA A 72 -8.47 2.09 -12.85
N ASP A 73 -7.95 3.31 -13.11
CA ASP A 73 -6.72 3.50 -13.89
C ASP A 73 -5.50 2.96 -13.13
N GLN A 74 -5.50 3.07 -11.79
CA GLN A 74 -4.44 2.54 -10.95
C GLN A 74 -4.48 1.01 -10.91
N VAL A 75 -5.68 0.43 -10.78
CA VAL A 75 -5.89 -1.02 -10.91
C VAL A 75 -5.49 -1.53 -12.30
N GLU A 76 -5.75 -0.77 -13.36
CA GLU A 76 -5.31 -1.15 -14.71
C GLU A 76 -3.77 -1.13 -14.84
N ARG A 77 -3.08 -0.17 -14.20
CA ARG A 77 -1.62 -0.13 -14.15
C ARG A 77 -1.04 -1.39 -13.51
N PHE A 78 -1.65 -1.90 -12.44
CA PHE A 78 -1.25 -3.16 -11.81
C PHE A 78 -1.19 -4.33 -12.83
N MET A 79 -2.20 -4.44 -13.70
CA MET A 79 -2.27 -5.49 -14.71
C MET A 79 -1.13 -5.42 -15.74
N ARG A 80 -0.53 -4.23 -15.91
CA ARG A 80 0.60 -3.99 -16.81
C ARG A 80 1.96 -4.15 -16.14
N LEU A 81 2.02 -4.31 -14.83
CA LEU A 81 3.29 -4.54 -14.12
C LEU A 81 3.93 -5.87 -14.58
N PRO A 82 5.28 -5.97 -14.59
CA PRO A 82 5.95 -7.23 -14.88
C PRO A 82 5.50 -8.33 -13.91
N ASP A 83 5.10 -9.49 -14.45
CA ASP A 83 4.80 -10.63 -13.60
C ASP A 83 6.10 -11.30 -13.17
N VAL A 84 6.38 -11.25 -11.88
CA VAL A 84 7.53 -11.92 -11.26
C VAL A 84 7.15 -13.28 -10.66
N GLY A 85 6.02 -13.87 -11.09
CA GLY A 85 5.50 -15.14 -10.57
C GLY A 85 4.79 -15.00 -9.22
N LEU A 86 4.37 -13.78 -8.88
CA LEU A 86 3.67 -13.48 -7.62
C LEU A 86 2.22 -13.04 -7.84
N ARG A 87 1.83 -12.74 -9.08
CA ARG A 87 0.49 -12.21 -9.39
C ARG A 87 -0.63 -13.14 -8.97
N GLU A 88 -0.44 -14.45 -9.01
CA GLU A 88 -1.43 -15.44 -8.57
C GLU A 88 -1.82 -15.33 -7.09
N ARG A 89 -0.98 -14.69 -6.27
CA ARG A 89 -1.26 -14.43 -4.85
C ARG A 89 -1.97 -13.10 -4.62
N ILE A 90 -2.08 -12.26 -5.66
CA ILE A 90 -2.58 -10.89 -5.55
C ILE A 90 -3.97 -10.81 -6.19
N ASP A 91 -4.95 -10.45 -5.38
CA ASP A 91 -6.31 -10.12 -5.81
C ASP A 91 -6.50 -8.60 -5.73
N MET A 92 -6.36 -7.92 -6.88
CA MET A 92 -6.52 -6.48 -6.98
C MET A 92 -7.96 -6.13 -7.33
N ARG A 93 -8.64 -5.40 -6.44
CA ARG A 93 -10.06 -5.05 -6.55
C ARG A 93 -10.25 -3.55 -6.76
N CYS A 94 -11.06 -3.21 -7.76
CA CYS A 94 -11.50 -1.84 -8.00
C CYS A 94 -12.77 -1.56 -7.17
N ALA A 95 -12.62 -1.00 -5.98
CA ALA A 95 -13.73 -0.76 -5.05
C ALA A 95 -13.45 0.44 -4.14
N ASP A 96 -14.50 1.04 -3.56
CA ASP A 96 -14.31 2.02 -2.50
C ASP A 96 -13.75 1.34 -1.25
N PRO A 97 -12.64 1.84 -0.67
CA PRO A 97 -12.02 1.29 0.54
C PRO A 97 -12.97 1.01 1.70
N LEU A 98 -13.87 1.94 2.01
CA LEU A 98 -14.71 1.86 3.20
C LEU A 98 -15.92 0.96 2.95
N GLU A 99 -16.51 1.04 1.76
CA GLU A 99 -17.59 0.13 1.34
C GLU A 99 -17.10 -1.33 1.26
N GLU A 100 -15.91 -1.56 0.72
CA GLU A 100 -15.31 -2.91 0.64
C GLU A 100 -15.01 -3.45 2.03
N LEU A 101 -14.43 -2.65 2.93
CA LEU A 101 -14.15 -3.07 4.30
C LEU A 101 -15.43 -3.46 5.04
N ARG A 102 -16.53 -2.70 4.88
CA ARG A 102 -17.86 -3.06 5.40
C ARG A 102 -18.33 -4.39 4.83
N SER A 103 -18.23 -4.57 3.51
CA SER A 103 -18.67 -5.81 2.85
C SER A 103 -17.88 -7.04 3.34
N GLU A 104 -16.58 -6.88 3.61
CA GLU A 104 -15.72 -7.96 4.10
C GLU A 104 -16.08 -8.33 5.55
N VAL A 105 -16.38 -7.35 6.41
CA VAL A 105 -16.92 -7.56 7.75
C VAL A 105 -18.27 -8.28 7.70
N ASP A 106 -19.21 -7.79 6.89
CA ASP A 106 -20.55 -8.39 6.72
C ASP A 106 -20.48 -9.84 6.21
N ALA A 107 -19.50 -10.14 5.34
CA ALA A 107 -19.26 -11.48 4.81
C ALA A 107 -18.54 -12.41 5.79
N GLY A 108 -18.11 -11.92 6.97
CA GLY A 108 -17.35 -12.69 7.95
C GLY A 108 -15.97 -13.13 7.43
N ARG A 109 -15.38 -12.35 6.52
CA ARG A 109 -14.04 -12.61 5.99
C ARG A 109 -13.00 -12.33 7.08
N GLN A 110 -11.85 -12.99 6.95
CA GLN A 110 -10.76 -12.86 7.91
C GLN A 110 -9.48 -12.53 7.17
N TYR A 111 -8.75 -11.57 7.73
CA TYR A 111 -7.42 -11.18 7.30
C TYR A 111 -6.53 -11.21 8.53
N ASP A 112 -5.34 -11.78 8.39
CA ASP A 112 -4.37 -11.79 9.47
C ASP A 112 -3.80 -10.38 9.63
N VAL A 113 -3.38 -9.76 8.53
CA VAL A 113 -2.76 -8.43 8.51
C VAL A 113 -3.57 -7.46 7.66
N VAL A 114 -3.83 -6.26 8.18
CA VAL A 114 -4.42 -5.16 7.39
C VAL A 114 -3.45 -3.99 7.33
N ILE A 115 -3.30 -3.39 6.15
CA ILE A 115 -2.32 -2.34 5.88
C ILE A 115 -3.01 -1.14 5.24
N LEU A 116 -2.65 0.05 5.72
CA LEU A 116 -3.12 1.34 5.22
C LEU A 116 -1.91 2.25 5.04
N PHE A 117 -1.44 2.40 3.79
CA PHE A 117 -0.28 3.22 3.49
C PHE A 117 -0.68 4.57 2.92
N ASP A 118 -0.15 5.66 3.49
CA ASP A 118 -0.48 7.05 3.13
C ASP A 118 -1.99 7.36 3.03
N MET A 119 -2.85 6.60 3.71
CA MET A 119 -4.31 6.72 3.58
C MET A 119 -4.95 7.65 4.62
N LEU A 120 -4.23 8.00 5.69
CA LEU A 120 -4.81 8.70 6.85
C LEU A 120 -5.36 10.11 6.54
N ASP A 121 -4.83 10.80 5.54
CA ASP A 121 -5.29 12.13 5.13
C ASP A 121 -6.46 12.09 4.15
N SER A 122 -6.67 10.96 3.48
CA SER A 122 -7.72 10.76 2.49
C SER A 122 -9.01 10.16 3.05
N VAL A 123 -8.98 9.65 4.29
CA VAL A 123 -10.13 9.04 4.97
C VAL A 123 -10.91 10.09 5.75
N THR A 124 -12.18 10.26 5.40
CA THR A 124 -13.09 11.24 6.02
C THR A 124 -13.55 10.83 7.43
N ASP A 125 -13.74 9.52 7.66
CA ASP A 125 -14.22 8.98 8.94
C ASP A 125 -13.27 7.90 9.48
N LEU A 126 -12.27 8.35 10.25
CA LEU A 126 -11.33 7.44 10.90
C LEU A 126 -11.97 6.61 12.01
N TYR A 127 -13.03 7.12 12.65
CA TYR A 127 -13.70 6.39 13.74
C TYR A 127 -14.37 5.14 13.19
N GLU A 128 -15.10 5.30 12.09
CA GLU A 128 -15.72 4.18 11.38
C GLU A 128 -14.67 3.19 10.85
N LEU A 129 -13.63 3.68 10.18
CA LEU A 129 -12.55 2.85 9.66
C LEU A 129 -11.94 1.94 10.75
N PHE A 130 -11.52 2.53 11.87
CA PHE A 130 -10.93 1.74 12.95
C PHE A 130 -11.96 0.84 13.67
N GLY A 131 -13.24 1.23 13.69
CA GLY A 131 -14.33 0.37 14.16
C GLY A 131 -14.43 -0.91 13.33
N LEU A 132 -14.48 -0.77 12.00
CA LEU A 132 -14.54 -1.90 11.07
C LEU A 132 -13.27 -2.78 11.14
N LEU A 133 -12.08 -2.17 11.27
CA LEU A 133 -10.85 -2.94 11.50
C LEU A 133 -10.91 -3.75 12.80
N GLY A 134 -11.52 -3.21 13.85
CA GLY A 134 -11.75 -3.94 15.10
C GLY A 134 -12.71 -5.11 14.93
N GLU A 135 -13.76 -4.95 14.13
CA GLU A 135 -14.73 -6.01 13.82
C GLU A 135 -14.14 -7.11 12.92
N LEU A 136 -13.30 -6.74 11.96
CA LEU A 136 -12.57 -7.68 11.09
C LEU A 136 -11.58 -8.57 11.87
N GLY A 137 -11.07 -8.07 12.99
CA GLY A 137 -10.24 -8.81 13.94
C GLY A 137 -8.86 -9.28 13.46
N PRO A 138 -8.10 -8.51 12.66
CA PRO A 138 -6.73 -8.88 12.29
C PRO A 138 -5.81 -8.89 13.52
N HIS A 139 -4.76 -9.72 13.49
CA HIS A 139 -3.77 -9.73 14.58
C HIS A 139 -2.80 -8.55 14.53
N LEU A 140 -2.75 -7.83 13.40
CA LEU A 140 -1.84 -6.73 13.13
C LEU A 140 -2.49 -5.76 12.14
N VAL A 141 -2.49 -4.48 12.49
CA VAL A 141 -2.80 -3.39 11.57
C VAL A 141 -1.57 -2.50 11.44
N ILE A 142 -1.09 -2.28 10.21
CA ILE A 142 0.02 -1.38 9.92
C ILE A 142 -0.54 -0.13 9.24
N VAL A 143 -0.30 1.04 9.84
CA VAL A 143 -0.76 2.31 9.30
C VAL A 143 0.42 3.27 9.22
N ASP A 144 0.57 3.91 8.06
CA ASP A 144 1.42 5.09 7.93
C ASP A 144 0.68 6.23 7.23
N GLY A 145 1.31 7.40 7.20
CA GLY A 145 0.70 8.61 6.71
C GLY A 145 1.71 9.63 6.27
N LEU A 146 1.26 10.52 5.39
CA LEU A 146 2.01 11.68 4.94
C LEU A 146 1.51 12.91 5.70
N PHE A 147 2.30 13.37 6.67
CA PHE A 147 1.94 14.53 7.49
C PHE A 147 2.74 15.77 7.07
N GLY A 148 2.08 16.93 7.05
CA GLY A 148 2.76 18.22 6.85
C GLY A 148 3.15 18.56 5.42
N GLN A 149 2.33 18.18 4.42
CA GLN A 149 2.43 18.69 3.06
C GLN A 149 2.07 20.19 3.08
N SER A 150 3.07 21.06 3.12
CA SER A 150 2.95 22.52 3.01
C SER A 150 3.67 23.02 1.77
#